data_AF-A0A938BQW7-F1
#
_entry.id   AF-A0A938BQW7-F1
#
_cell.length_a   1.000
_cell.length_b   1.000
_cell.length_c   1.000
_cell.angle_alpha   90.00
_cell.angle_beta   90.00
_cell.angle_gamma   90.00
#
_symmetry.space_group_name_H-M   'P 1'
#
loop_
_entity.id
_entity.type
_entity.pdbx_description
1 polymer ?
#
loop_
_entity_poly.entity_id
_entity_poly.type
_entity_poly.pdbx_seq_one_letter_code
_entity_poly.pdbx_strand_id
1 'polypeptide(L)'
;MCSAPEFLSMESGESSCQAAVVLSERGDTRVVAAVDDVGAITLIGCPAQLTRDALTTVCQEVLVFTGRLWRMAPQEFSSVIEKRLGQSLDDYFSSRIPIGWSEKGFLSGLGRSLEHGRFPVVLLVTDSSPEVEQAVAHLRTFNLAVKPLGVELYESSGVEIMMPRVLELLESGPQEEREPVRPASRPVPSQPRTPPRPQPSTAGPEVTESEPQAGPAQDTPPWSEEPVLSDKEAEPAYVDQEVEAGEPALTPLSEPAVVRKPPWANEPPSARDVIPPPVQSRPVSAAPPPAPKPAATRPGWDGAMPGVMAGRRPTRRPPEGSGTPKGHEQASGRR
;
A
#
# COMPACT_ATOMS: atom_id res chain seq x y z
N MET A 1 19.37 1.67 18.17
CA MET A 1 18.01 1.12 17.91
C MET A 1 17.17 2.28 17.44
N CYS A 2 16.84 2.35 16.14
CA CYS A 2 15.90 3.34 15.64
C CYS A 2 14.51 2.82 15.96
N SER A 3 13.84 3.43 16.95
CA SER A 3 12.41 3.21 17.17
C SER A 3 11.69 3.49 15.86
N ALA A 4 10.78 2.59 15.45
CA ALA A 4 9.96 2.83 14.27
C ALA A 4 9.25 4.19 14.41
N PRO A 5 9.17 5.01 13.35
CA PRO A 5 8.50 6.30 13.42
C PRO A 5 7.07 6.10 13.90
N GLU A 6 6.67 6.87 14.92
CA GLU A 6 5.27 6.91 15.35
C GLU A 6 4.48 7.73 14.34
N PHE A 7 3.52 7.10 13.67
CA PHE A 7 2.62 7.77 12.74
C PHE A 7 1.53 8.48 13.52
N LEU A 8 1.64 9.80 13.65
CA LEU A 8 0.57 10.64 14.20
C LEU A 8 -0.45 10.91 13.10
N SER A 9 -1.54 10.16 13.08
CA SER A 9 -2.69 10.47 12.22
C SER A 9 -3.43 11.69 12.78
N MET A 10 -3.44 12.80 12.05
CA MET A 10 -4.16 14.03 12.45
C MET A 10 -5.55 14.15 11.82
N GLU A 11 -5.92 13.26 10.90
CA GLU A 11 -7.25 13.28 10.31
C GLU A 11 -8.21 12.39 11.09
N SER A 12 -9.38 12.94 11.41
CA SER A 12 -10.53 12.24 12.01
C SER A 12 -11.22 11.23 11.05
N GLY A 13 -10.55 10.85 9.97
CA GLY A 13 -10.91 9.72 9.12
C GLY A 13 -10.22 8.44 9.63
N GLU A 14 -10.86 7.30 9.45
CA GLU A 14 -10.42 5.98 9.95
C GLU A 14 -8.91 5.79 9.78
N SER A 15 -8.18 5.89 10.88
CA SER A 15 -6.74 5.69 10.90
C SER A 15 -6.51 4.19 10.76
N SER A 16 -6.28 3.72 9.54
CA SER A 16 -5.89 2.32 9.32
C SER A 16 -4.52 2.11 9.95
N CYS A 17 -4.44 1.27 10.98
CA CYS A 17 -3.16 0.83 11.50
C CYS A 17 -2.46 0.02 10.40
N GLN A 18 -1.18 0.31 10.14
CA GLN A 18 -0.41 -0.36 9.10
C GLN A 18 0.90 -0.91 9.65
N ALA A 19 1.16 -2.19 9.40
CA ALA A 19 2.48 -2.78 9.55
C ALA A 19 3.28 -2.53 8.26
N ALA A 20 4.46 -1.94 8.36
CA ALA A 20 5.29 -1.67 7.18
C ALA A 20 6.70 -2.26 7.35
N VAL A 21 7.18 -2.97 6.32
CA VAL A 21 8.53 -3.55 6.31
C VAL A 21 9.21 -3.37 4.96
N VAL A 22 10.53 -3.18 5.00
CA VAL A 22 11.34 -3.06 3.78
C VAL A 22 11.55 -4.44 3.18
N LEU A 23 11.08 -4.62 1.94
CA LEU A 23 11.24 -5.86 1.17
C LEU A 23 12.58 -5.90 0.42
N SER A 24 13.02 -4.75 -0.09
CA SER A 24 14.27 -4.61 -0.84
C SER A 24 14.87 -3.24 -0.65
N GLU A 25 16.20 -3.21 -0.60
CA GLU A 25 17.03 -2.02 -0.64
C GLU A 25 18.11 -2.24 -1.70
N ARG A 26 18.04 -1.48 -2.80
CA ARG A 26 19.02 -1.55 -3.89
C ARG A 26 19.52 -0.15 -4.22
N GLY A 27 20.75 0.13 -3.80
CA GLY A 27 21.36 1.45 -3.96
C GLY A 27 20.48 2.54 -3.32
N ASP A 28 20.07 3.49 -4.14
CA ASP A 28 19.25 4.64 -3.76
C ASP A 28 17.74 4.35 -3.86
N THR A 29 17.33 3.08 -3.82
CA THR A 29 15.93 2.69 -3.98
C THR A 29 15.50 1.69 -2.93
N ARG A 30 14.26 1.83 -2.46
CA ARG A 30 13.65 0.89 -1.53
C ARG A 30 12.24 0.52 -1.98
N VAL A 31 11.85 -0.71 -1.69
CA VAL A 31 10.46 -1.16 -1.81
C VAL A 31 10.00 -1.64 -0.44
N VAL A 32 8.87 -1.09 0.01
CA VAL A 32 8.26 -1.39 1.31
C VAL A 32 6.91 -2.06 1.05
N ALA A 33 6.58 -3.09 1.82
CA ALA A 33 5.22 -3.60 1.89
C ALA A 33 4.56 -3.04 3.15
N ALA A 34 3.41 -2.41 2.96
CA ALA A 34 2.50 -2.02 4.02
C ALA A 34 1.30 -2.96 4.02
N VAL A 35 0.91 -3.42 5.21
CA VAL A 35 -0.26 -4.27 5.43
C VAL A 35 -1.17 -3.55 6.40
N ASP A 36 -2.43 -3.35 6.04
CA ASP A 36 -3.42 -2.74 6.93
C ASP A 36 -4.08 -3.76 7.85
N ASP A 37 -4.98 -3.28 8.71
CA ASP A 37 -5.71 -4.06 9.70
C ASP A 37 -6.73 -5.04 9.13
N VAL A 38 -7.12 -4.86 7.85
CA VAL A 38 -7.99 -5.80 7.13
C VAL A 38 -7.21 -6.78 6.24
N GLY A 39 -5.88 -6.72 6.24
CA GLY A 39 -5.01 -7.59 5.45
C GLY A 39 -4.85 -7.16 3.99
N ALA A 40 -5.16 -5.92 3.64
CA ALA A 40 -4.82 -5.38 2.33
C ALA A 40 -3.32 -5.08 2.27
N ILE A 41 -2.67 -5.46 1.16
CA ILE A 41 -1.24 -5.24 0.94
C ILE A 41 -1.06 -4.08 -0.05
N THR A 42 -0.32 -3.06 0.36
CA THR A 42 0.12 -1.95 -0.49
C THR A 42 1.63 -2.00 -0.67
N LEU A 43 2.10 -1.89 -1.91
CA LEU A 43 3.52 -1.76 -2.20
C LEU A 43 3.90 -0.29 -2.31
N ILE A 44 4.98 0.11 -1.66
CA ILE A 44 5.46 1.48 -1.62
C ILE A 44 6.85 1.52 -2.23
N GLY A 45 7.00 2.22 -3.35
CA GLY A 45 8.29 2.46 -3.99
C GLY A 45 8.88 3.79 -3.50
N CYS A 46 10.11 3.74 -3.01
CA CYS A 46 10.81 4.90 -2.43
C CYS A 46 12.16 5.11 -3.15
N PRO A 47 12.20 5.86 -4.26
CA PRO A 47 13.45 6.37 -4.80
C PRO A 47 14.02 7.48 -3.89
N ALA A 48 15.28 7.38 -3.50
CA ALA A 48 15.97 8.44 -2.76
C ALA A 48 16.32 9.65 -3.65
N GLN A 49 16.43 9.43 -4.96
CA GLN A 49 16.63 10.48 -5.97
C GLN A 49 15.64 10.31 -7.11
N LEU A 50 15.13 11.40 -7.67
CA LEU A 50 14.21 11.38 -8.82
C LEU A 50 14.97 11.28 -10.16
N THR A 51 16.00 10.43 -10.21
CA THR A 51 16.70 10.13 -11.45
C THR A 51 15.98 9.01 -12.20
N ARG A 52 16.12 9.00 -13.54
CA ARG A 52 15.55 7.96 -14.39
C ARG A 52 15.99 6.55 -13.97
N ASP A 53 17.24 6.39 -13.55
CA ASP A 53 17.81 5.09 -13.18
C ASP A 53 17.22 4.57 -11.85
N ALA A 54 17.10 5.45 -10.86
CA ALA A 54 16.45 5.13 -9.59
C ALA A 54 14.97 4.77 -9.79
N LEU A 55 14.23 5.56 -10.57
CA LEU A 55 12.82 5.29 -10.88
C LEU A 55 12.65 3.98 -11.66
N THR A 56 13.52 3.70 -12.62
CA THR A 56 13.52 2.43 -13.37
C THR A 56 13.77 1.25 -12.44
N THR A 57 14.73 1.37 -11.53
CA THR A 57 15.05 0.34 -10.54
C THR A 57 13.86 0.09 -9.60
N VAL A 58 13.22 1.14 -9.08
CA VAL A 58 12.00 1.00 -8.27
C VAL A 58 10.90 0.30 -9.05
N CYS A 59 10.67 0.67 -10.32
CA CYS A 59 9.65 0.02 -11.14
C CYS A 59 9.92 -1.48 -11.30
N GLN A 60 11.18 -1.85 -11.58
CA GLN A 60 11.58 -3.25 -11.70
C GLN A 60 11.37 -4.02 -10.39
N GLU A 61 11.80 -3.46 -9.25
CA GLU A 61 11.61 -4.08 -7.95
C GLU A 61 10.12 -4.25 -7.62
N VAL A 62 9.28 -3.22 -7.85
CA VAL A 62 7.83 -3.31 -7.63
C VAL A 62 7.21 -4.44 -8.48
N LEU A 63 7.61 -4.58 -9.74
CA LEU A 63 7.12 -5.66 -10.60
C LEU A 63 7.59 -7.04 -10.12
N VAL A 64 8.86 -7.16 -9.70
CA VAL A 64 9.41 -8.39 -9.13
C VAL A 64 8.65 -8.80 -7.88
N PHE A 65 8.40 -7.87 -6.95
CA PHE A 65 7.66 -8.17 -5.72
C PHE A 65 6.19 -8.45 -5.97
N THR A 66 5.54 -7.72 -6.89
CA THR A 66 4.17 -8.02 -7.30
C THR A 66 4.06 -9.47 -7.79
N GLY A 67 4.98 -9.91 -8.67
CA GLY A 67 5.01 -11.27 -9.19
C GLY A 67 5.31 -12.32 -8.11
N ARG A 68 6.22 -12.01 -7.18
CA ARG A 68 6.60 -12.92 -6.08
C ARG A 68 5.49 -13.09 -5.04
N LEU A 69 4.79 -12.01 -4.72
CA LEU A 69 3.72 -12.03 -3.72
C LEU A 69 2.44 -12.68 -4.27
N TRP A 70 2.22 -12.61 -5.58
CA TRP A 70 1.04 -13.22 -6.18
C TRP A 70 1.02 -14.73 -5.97
N ARG A 71 -0.07 -15.23 -5.38
CA ARG A 71 -0.28 -16.64 -4.98
C ARG A 71 0.68 -17.17 -3.92
N MET A 72 1.39 -16.30 -3.21
CA MET A 72 2.10 -16.69 -2.00
C MET A 72 1.09 -17.13 -0.93
N ALA A 73 1.44 -18.16 -0.14
CA ALA A 73 0.59 -18.59 0.96
C ALA A 73 0.56 -17.49 2.05
N PRO A 74 -0.59 -17.20 2.69
CA PRO A 74 -0.68 -16.16 3.72
C PRO A 74 0.33 -16.35 4.85
N GLN A 75 0.56 -17.60 5.29
CA GLN A 75 1.50 -17.92 6.36
C GLN A 75 2.96 -17.67 5.96
N GLU A 76 3.30 -17.94 4.71
CA GLU A 76 4.64 -17.64 4.16
C GLU A 76 4.86 -16.13 4.12
N PHE A 77 3.87 -15.38 3.63
CA PHE A 77 3.93 -13.92 3.62
C PHE A 77 4.07 -13.36 5.04
N SER A 78 3.21 -13.76 5.98
CA SER A 78 3.29 -13.33 7.38
C SER A 78 4.67 -13.60 7.96
N SER A 79 5.24 -14.79 7.73
CA SER A 79 6.58 -15.14 8.21
C SER A 79 7.67 -14.18 7.69
N VAL A 80 7.56 -13.70 6.45
CA VAL A 80 8.50 -12.71 5.88
C VAL A 80 8.38 -11.38 6.62
N ILE A 81 7.16 -10.92 6.89
CA ILE A 81 6.89 -9.65 7.58
C ILE A 81 7.32 -9.73 9.05
N GLU A 82 6.90 -10.78 9.76
CA GLU A 82 7.17 -10.99 11.19
C GLU A 82 8.67 -11.11 11.47
N LYS A 83 9.42 -11.77 10.59
CA LYS A 83 10.88 -11.83 10.69
C LYS A 83 11.54 -10.44 10.65
N ARG A 84 10.95 -9.49 9.92
CA ARG A 84 11.46 -8.11 9.81
C ARG A 84 10.93 -7.22 10.94
N LEU A 85 9.70 -7.46 11.38
CA LEU A 85 9.04 -6.71 12.44
C LEU A 85 9.55 -7.10 13.83
N GLY A 86 10.02 -8.34 14.00
CA GLY A 86 10.49 -8.91 15.26
C GLY A 86 9.37 -9.36 16.22
N GLN A 87 8.13 -9.40 15.75
CA GLN A 87 6.95 -9.86 16.50
C GLN A 87 5.89 -10.37 15.51
N SER A 88 4.89 -11.10 16.02
CA SER A 88 3.80 -11.61 15.19
C SER A 88 2.91 -10.46 14.68
N LEU A 89 2.26 -10.66 13.54
CA LEU A 89 1.29 -9.67 13.02
C LEU A 89 0.05 -9.59 13.93
N ASP A 90 -0.35 -10.70 14.53
CA ASP A 90 -1.44 -10.76 15.50
C ASP A 90 -1.15 -9.87 16.72
N ASP A 91 0.02 -10.03 17.34
CA ASP A 91 0.46 -9.19 18.47
C ASP A 91 0.56 -7.71 18.06
N TYR A 92 1.06 -7.44 16.85
CA TYR A 92 1.20 -6.08 16.33
C TYR A 92 -0.15 -5.36 16.21
N PHE A 93 -1.15 -6.00 15.61
CA PHE A 93 -2.45 -5.39 15.39
C PHE A 93 -3.32 -5.41 16.65
N SER A 94 -3.30 -6.49 17.42
CA SER A 94 -4.07 -6.59 18.68
C SER A 94 -3.64 -5.56 19.73
N SER A 95 -2.35 -5.21 19.77
CA SER A 95 -1.84 -4.17 20.68
C SER A 95 -2.17 -2.74 20.25
N ARG A 96 -2.46 -2.51 18.96
CA ARG A 96 -2.70 -1.16 18.40
C ARG A 96 -4.16 -0.86 18.10
N ILE A 97 -5.00 -1.87 17.90
CA ILE A 97 -6.40 -1.72 17.50
C ILE A 97 -7.30 -2.17 18.65
N PRO A 98 -7.84 -1.23 19.45
CA PRO A 98 -8.44 -1.57 20.73
C PRO A 98 -9.79 -2.29 20.64
N ILE A 99 -10.52 -2.19 19.52
CA ILE A 99 -11.88 -2.77 19.40
C ILE A 99 -12.14 -3.25 17.97
N GLY A 100 -12.67 -4.48 17.84
CA GLY A 100 -13.29 -4.97 16.61
C GLY A 100 -12.35 -5.63 15.60
N TRP A 101 -11.05 -5.64 15.85
CA TRP A 101 -10.12 -6.40 15.03
C TRP A 101 -10.31 -7.92 15.23
N SER A 102 -10.22 -8.68 14.14
CA SER A 102 -10.35 -10.13 14.15
C SER A 102 -9.24 -10.75 13.30
N GLU A 103 -8.41 -11.58 13.92
CA GLU A 103 -7.35 -12.33 13.26
C GLU A 103 -7.86 -13.10 12.03
N LYS A 104 -9.01 -13.79 12.16
CA LYS A 104 -9.63 -14.51 11.05
C LYS A 104 -10.02 -13.59 9.89
N GLY A 105 -10.53 -12.40 10.20
CA GLY A 105 -10.86 -11.37 9.22
C GLY A 105 -9.61 -10.88 8.48
N PHE A 106 -8.57 -10.56 9.24
CA PHE A 106 -7.26 -10.14 8.75
C PHE A 106 -6.64 -11.20 7.82
N LEU A 107 -6.52 -12.45 8.27
CA LEU A 107 -5.96 -13.54 7.47
C LEU A 107 -6.78 -13.81 6.19
N SER A 108 -8.11 -13.66 6.26
CA SER A 108 -8.96 -13.79 5.08
C SER A 108 -8.73 -12.67 4.07
N GLY A 109 -8.59 -11.42 4.51
CA GLY A 109 -8.27 -10.29 3.64
C GLY A 109 -6.86 -10.39 3.06
N LEU A 110 -5.90 -10.85 3.86
CA LEU A 110 -4.54 -11.15 3.41
C LEU A 110 -4.51 -12.20 2.32
N GLY A 111 -5.19 -13.33 2.54
CA GLY A 111 -5.35 -14.38 1.53
C GLY A 111 -5.99 -13.87 0.25
N ARG A 112 -7.03 -13.04 0.36
CA ARG A 112 -7.69 -12.43 -0.81
C ARG A 112 -6.70 -11.55 -1.59
N SER A 113 -5.94 -10.69 -0.92
CA SER A 113 -4.94 -9.82 -1.57
C SER A 113 -3.90 -10.63 -2.35
N LEU A 114 -3.35 -11.68 -1.71
CA LEU A 114 -2.32 -12.54 -2.31
C LEU A 114 -2.88 -13.40 -3.45
N GLU A 115 -4.11 -13.91 -3.33
CA GLU A 115 -4.76 -14.71 -4.37
C GLU A 115 -5.05 -13.88 -5.64
N HIS A 116 -5.58 -12.67 -5.46
CA HIS A 116 -5.92 -11.78 -6.57
C HIS A 116 -4.68 -11.12 -7.19
N GLY A 117 -3.55 -11.05 -6.46
CA GLY A 117 -2.33 -10.41 -6.95
C GLY A 117 -2.49 -8.91 -7.20
N ARG A 118 -3.48 -8.28 -6.54
CA ARG A 118 -3.79 -6.86 -6.72
C ARG A 118 -3.26 -6.08 -5.54
N PHE A 119 -2.06 -5.54 -5.71
CA PHE A 119 -1.40 -4.70 -4.73
C PHE A 119 -1.40 -3.26 -5.24
N PRO A 120 -2.17 -2.34 -4.64
CA PRO A 120 -2.02 -0.93 -4.92
C PRO A 120 -0.56 -0.52 -4.74
N VAL A 121 -0.08 0.34 -5.63
CA VAL A 121 1.29 0.85 -5.60
C VAL A 121 1.25 2.32 -5.25
N VAL A 122 1.99 2.70 -4.22
CA VAL A 122 2.27 4.10 -3.88
C VAL A 122 3.71 4.40 -4.27
N LEU A 123 3.93 5.41 -5.10
CA LEU A 123 5.27 5.88 -5.43
C LEU A 123 5.55 7.16 -4.64
N LEU A 124 6.40 7.06 -3.60
CA LEU A 124 6.77 8.20 -2.75
C LEU A 124 7.82 9.04 -3.46
N VAL A 125 7.51 10.30 -3.72
CA VAL A 125 8.40 11.23 -4.44
C VAL A 125 8.40 12.61 -3.76
N THR A 126 9.45 13.40 -3.97
CA THR A 126 9.52 14.76 -3.40
C THR A 126 8.80 15.80 -4.24
N ASP A 127 8.71 15.58 -5.56
CA ASP A 127 8.06 16.49 -6.51
C ASP A 127 7.54 15.71 -7.73
N SER A 128 6.65 16.33 -8.50
CA SER A 128 6.24 15.87 -9.82
C SER A 128 7.36 16.16 -10.84
N SER A 129 7.76 15.14 -11.61
CA SER A 129 8.71 15.28 -12.71
C SER A 129 8.24 14.42 -13.89
N PRO A 130 8.61 14.74 -15.15
CA PRO A 130 8.22 13.92 -16.31
C PRO A 130 8.72 12.48 -16.21
N GLU A 131 9.83 12.23 -15.51
CA GLU A 131 10.32 10.88 -15.22
C GLU A 131 9.40 10.12 -14.28
N VAL A 132 8.85 10.79 -13.26
CA VAL A 132 7.83 10.20 -12.36
C VAL A 132 6.56 9.87 -13.14
N GLU A 133 6.10 10.77 -14.00
CA GLU A 133 4.93 10.51 -14.86
C GLU A 133 5.16 9.31 -15.77
N GLN A 134 6.35 9.21 -16.37
CA GLN A 134 6.75 8.10 -17.21
C GLN A 134 6.80 6.78 -16.41
N ALA A 135 7.34 6.80 -15.19
CA ALA A 135 7.40 5.63 -14.31
C ALA A 135 5.98 5.16 -13.90
N VAL A 136 5.10 6.10 -13.53
CA VAL A 136 3.69 5.79 -13.21
C VAL A 136 2.96 5.23 -14.42
N ALA A 137 3.11 5.86 -15.59
CA ALA A 137 2.53 5.38 -16.83
C ALA A 137 3.03 3.97 -17.18
N HIS A 138 4.34 3.72 -17.02
CA HIS A 138 4.93 2.42 -17.25
C HIS A 138 4.34 1.34 -16.33
N LEU A 139 4.26 1.57 -15.02
CA LEU A 139 3.68 0.62 -14.07
C LEU A 139 2.19 0.36 -14.35
N ARG A 140 1.44 1.37 -14.79
CA ARG A 140 0.03 1.22 -15.21
C ARG A 140 -0.12 0.31 -16.43
N THR A 141 0.88 0.22 -17.34
CA THR A 141 0.83 -0.75 -18.46
C THR A 141 0.77 -2.21 -18.02
N PHE A 142 1.13 -2.51 -16.77
CA PHE A 142 1.02 -3.84 -16.15
C PHE A 142 -0.28 -4.03 -15.35
N ASN A 143 -1.28 -3.16 -15.54
CA ASN A 143 -2.56 -3.16 -14.82
C ASN A 143 -2.42 -2.94 -13.30
N LEU A 144 -1.38 -2.22 -12.87
CA LEU A 144 -1.19 -1.86 -11.47
C LEU A 144 -1.93 -0.56 -11.13
N ALA A 145 -2.57 -0.51 -9.97
CA ALA A 145 -3.20 0.70 -9.44
C ALA A 145 -2.14 1.57 -8.77
N VAL A 146 -1.54 2.50 -9.53
CA VAL A 146 -0.41 3.32 -9.09
C VAL A 146 -0.86 4.74 -8.75
N LYS A 147 -0.51 5.21 -7.56
CA LYS A 147 -0.70 6.58 -7.08
C LYS A 147 0.67 7.17 -6.69
N PRO A 148 1.10 8.30 -7.29
CA PRO A 148 2.22 9.04 -6.71
C PRO A 148 1.75 9.70 -5.41
N LEU A 149 2.63 9.77 -4.43
CA LEU A 149 2.41 10.54 -3.23
C LEU A 149 3.63 11.42 -2.99
N GLY A 150 3.40 12.73 -3.03
CA GLY A 150 4.39 13.74 -2.70
C GLY A 150 4.67 13.71 -1.21
N VAL A 151 5.91 13.95 -0.81
CA VAL A 151 6.26 14.14 0.60
C VAL A 151 7.10 15.39 0.76
N GLU A 152 6.68 16.23 1.69
CA GLU A 152 7.48 17.36 2.13
C GLU A 152 8.08 17.06 3.50
N LEU A 153 9.38 17.31 3.63
CA LEU A 153 10.11 17.15 4.87
C LEU A 153 10.28 18.53 5.54
N TYR A 154 9.80 18.65 6.77
CA TYR A 154 10.01 19.80 7.63
C TYR A 154 10.93 19.39 8.77
N GLU A 155 12.01 20.13 8.95
CA GLU A 155 12.96 19.88 10.04
C GLU A 155 12.98 21.09 10.97
N SER A 156 12.74 20.87 12.26
CA SER A 156 12.83 21.91 13.29
C SER A 156 13.30 21.32 14.60
N SER A 157 14.40 21.85 15.15
CA SER A 157 14.91 21.49 16.48
C SER A 157 15.18 19.97 16.65
N GLY A 158 15.64 19.29 15.60
CA GLY A 158 15.89 17.84 15.61
C GLY A 158 14.61 16.99 15.51
N VAL A 159 13.47 17.61 15.23
CA VAL A 159 12.22 16.92 14.87
C VAL A 159 12.06 17.00 13.36
N GLU A 160 11.94 15.84 12.73
CA GLU A 160 11.61 15.68 11.32
C GLU A 160 10.11 15.34 11.19
N ILE A 161 9.39 16.15 10.41
CA ILE A 161 7.97 15.96 10.11
C ILE A 161 7.85 15.72 8.61
N MET A 162 7.35 14.54 8.24
CA MET A 162 7.03 14.21 6.85
C MET A 162 5.54 14.46 6.62
N MET A 163 5.21 15.43 5.78
CA MET A 163 3.84 15.76 5.42
C MET A 163 3.52 15.20 4.03
N PRO A 164 2.62 14.20 3.93
CA PRO A 164 2.19 13.70 2.64
C PRO A 164 1.39 14.76 1.89
N ARG A 165 1.61 14.86 0.58
CA ARG A 165 0.85 15.70 -0.34
C ARG A 165 0.38 14.85 -1.51
N VAL A 166 -0.92 14.92 -1.81
CA VAL A 166 -1.45 14.27 -3.01
C VAL A 166 -0.89 15.02 -4.22
N LEU A 167 -0.13 14.31 -5.06
CA LEU A 167 0.32 14.86 -6.32
C LEU A 167 -0.77 14.62 -7.36
N GLU A 168 -1.35 15.72 -7.83
CA GLU A 168 -2.18 15.71 -9.03
C GLU A 168 -1.24 15.54 -10.22
N LEU A 169 -0.97 14.29 -10.60
CA LEU A 169 -0.51 14.03 -11.96
C LEU A 169 -1.55 14.63 -12.88
N LEU A 170 -1.10 15.45 -13.84
CA LEU A 170 -1.88 15.72 -15.02
C LEU A 170 -2.17 14.34 -15.63
N GLU A 171 -3.34 13.79 -15.30
CA GLU A 171 -3.90 12.68 -16.03
C GLU A 171 -3.99 13.21 -17.44
N SER A 172 -3.00 12.84 -18.26
CA SER A 172 -2.92 13.19 -19.66
C SER A 172 -4.28 12.78 -20.19
N GLY A 173 -5.10 13.79 -20.52
CA GLY A 173 -6.55 13.69 -20.51
C GLY A 173 -7.05 12.42 -21.18
N PRO A 174 -8.23 11.92 -20.77
CA PRO A 174 -8.75 10.58 -21.07
C PRO A 174 -8.30 10.21 -22.46
N GLN A 175 -7.35 9.25 -22.50
CA GLN A 175 -6.75 8.72 -23.71
C GLN A 175 -7.89 8.57 -24.69
N GLU A 176 -8.00 9.56 -25.59
CA GLU A 176 -9.21 9.84 -26.38
C GLU A 176 -9.69 8.50 -26.83
N GLU A 177 -10.79 8.05 -26.20
CA GLU A 177 -11.28 6.68 -26.28
C GLU A 177 -11.28 6.41 -27.75
N ARG A 178 -10.25 5.68 -28.23
CA ARG A 178 -10.01 5.55 -29.66
C ARG A 178 -11.29 4.90 -30.09
N GLU A 179 -12.18 5.68 -30.72
CA GLU A 179 -13.48 5.20 -31.16
C GLU A 179 -13.15 3.86 -31.77
N PRO A 180 -13.60 2.75 -31.18
CA PRO A 180 -13.04 1.43 -31.43
C PRO A 180 -13.00 1.31 -32.92
N VAL A 181 -11.80 1.41 -33.51
CA VAL A 181 -11.64 1.73 -34.93
C VAL A 181 -12.53 0.73 -35.61
N ARG A 182 -13.70 1.18 -36.07
CA ARG A 182 -14.69 0.26 -36.62
C ARG A 182 -13.89 -0.44 -37.69
N PRO A 183 -13.62 -1.75 -37.57
CA PRO A 183 -12.68 -2.41 -38.46
C PRO A 183 -13.16 -2.06 -39.84
N ALA A 184 -12.38 -1.23 -40.54
CA ALA A 184 -12.80 -0.64 -41.80
C ALA A 184 -13.29 -1.82 -42.60
N SER A 185 -14.60 -1.85 -42.90
CA SER A 185 -15.29 -3.07 -43.30
C SER A 185 -14.53 -3.65 -44.47
N ARG A 186 -13.66 -4.62 -44.18
CA ARG A 186 -12.80 -5.20 -45.19
C ARG A 186 -13.80 -5.89 -46.09
N PRO A 187 -13.92 -5.52 -47.37
CA PRO A 187 -14.86 -6.17 -48.26
C PRO A 187 -14.58 -7.66 -48.14
N VAL A 188 -15.55 -8.38 -47.57
CA VAL A 188 -15.44 -9.83 -47.36
C VAL A 188 -15.25 -10.40 -48.76
N PRO A 189 -14.10 -11.00 -49.09
CA PRO A 189 -13.98 -11.70 -50.36
C PRO A 189 -15.08 -12.76 -50.35
N SER A 190 -15.95 -12.70 -51.35
CA SER A 190 -17.08 -13.60 -51.52
C SER A 190 -16.60 -15.04 -51.34
N GLN A 191 -16.92 -15.65 -50.19
CA GLN A 191 -16.55 -17.01 -49.93
C GLN A 191 -17.27 -17.91 -50.96
N PRO A 192 -16.55 -18.83 -51.63
CA PRO A 192 -17.19 -19.82 -52.47
C PRO A 192 -18.14 -20.64 -51.61
N ARG A 193 -19.42 -20.68 -52.01
CA ARG A 193 -20.46 -21.46 -51.33
C ARG A 193 -20.05 -22.92 -51.32
N THR A 194 -19.61 -23.43 -50.19
CA THR A 194 -19.42 -24.86 -49.98
C THR A 194 -20.81 -25.53 -50.00
N PRO A 195 -20.99 -26.63 -50.74
CA PRO A 195 -22.27 -27.34 -50.79
C PRO A 195 -22.68 -27.85 -49.40
N PRO A 196 -24.00 -27.96 -49.13
CA PRO A 196 -24.54 -28.36 -47.84
C PRO A 196 -24.04 -29.76 -47.45
N ARG A 197 -23.48 -29.85 -46.23
CA ARG A 197 -23.06 -31.12 -45.62
C ARG A 197 -24.32 -31.94 -45.28
N PRO A 198 -24.39 -33.23 -45.68
CA PRO A 198 -25.51 -34.10 -45.31
C PRO A 198 -25.57 -34.29 -43.80
N GLN A 199 -26.76 -34.07 -43.22
CA GLN A 199 -27.02 -34.29 -41.81
C GLN A 199 -27.12 -35.80 -41.53
N PRO A 200 -26.45 -36.33 -40.49
CA PRO A 200 -26.67 -37.70 -40.03
C PRO A 200 -28.04 -37.80 -39.35
N SER A 201 -28.85 -38.75 -39.85
CA SER A 201 -30.11 -39.17 -39.23
C SER A 201 -29.89 -39.62 -37.79
N THR A 202 -30.63 -38.99 -36.88
CA THR A 202 -30.74 -39.41 -35.49
C THR A 202 -31.75 -40.55 -35.43
N ALA A 203 -31.27 -41.78 -35.25
CA ALA A 203 -32.07 -42.91 -34.77
C ALA A 203 -31.63 -43.18 -33.31
N GLY A 204 -32.61 -43.31 -32.40
CA GLY A 204 -32.41 -43.48 -30.96
C GLY A 204 -31.68 -44.76 -30.56
N PRO A 205 -31.51 -45.01 -29.25
CA PRO A 205 -32.67 -45.48 -28.48
C PRO A 205 -32.83 -44.92 -27.05
N GLU A 206 -34.10 -44.93 -26.63
CA GLU A 206 -34.63 -45.16 -25.28
C GLU A 206 -33.67 -45.91 -24.34
N VAL A 207 -33.34 -45.30 -23.19
CA VAL A 207 -32.84 -46.01 -22.00
C VAL A 207 -33.46 -45.39 -20.73
N THR A 208 -34.55 -46.04 -20.32
CA THR A 208 -34.87 -46.54 -18.98
C THR A 208 -34.45 -45.73 -17.75
N GLU A 209 -35.47 -45.08 -17.21
CA GLU A 209 -35.77 -44.77 -15.81
C GLU A 209 -35.25 -45.83 -14.81
N SER A 210 -34.48 -45.41 -13.80
CA SER A 210 -34.24 -46.19 -12.59
C SER A 210 -34.06 -45.25 -11.39
N GLU A 211 -35.16 -45.16 -10.65
CA GLU A 211 -35.31 -44.67 -9.29
C GLU A 211 -34.43 -45.45 -8.30
N PRO A 212 -33.74 -44.80 -7.36
CA PRO A 212 -33.33 -45.44 -6.12
C PRO A 212 -34.17 -44.95 -4.94
N GLN A 213 -34.85 -45.92 -4.33
CA GLN A 213 -35.61 -45.85 -3.09
C GLN A 213 -34.86 -45.18 -1.94
N ALA A 214 -35.59 -44.34 -1.22
CA ALA A 214 -35.34 -44.03 0.18
C ALA A 214 -35.60 -45.27 1.06
N GLY A 215 -34.65 -45.59 1.95
CA GLY A 215 -34.80 -46.52 3.06
C GLY A 215 -34.34 -45.88 4.38
N PRO A 216 -34.97 -46.19 5.53
CA PRO A 216 -34.78 -45.46 6.78
C PRO A 216 -33.68 -46.06 7.69
N ALA A 217 -33.12 -45.17 8.52
CA ALA A 217 -32.50 -45.35 9.85
C ALA A 217 -31.99 -46.74 10.28
N GLN A 218 -30.70 -46.82 10.60
CA GLN A 218 -30.22 -47.60 11.74
C GLN A 218 -29.13 -46.86 12.52
N ASP A 219 -29.42 -46.68 13.81
CA ASP A 219 -28.49 -46.45 14.91
C ASP A 219 -27.40 -47.53 14.97
N THR A 220 -26.13 -47.14 15.08
CA THR A 220 -25.22 -47.47 16.21
C THR A 220 -23.78 -46.98 15.96
N PRO A 221 -23.14 -46.25 16.90
CA PRO A 221 -21.71 -46.34 17.18
C PRO A 221 -21.50 -47.52 18.18
N PRO A 222 -20.38 -48.26 18.21
CA PRO A 222 -19.10 -47.75 18.72
C PRO A 222 -17.87 -48.45 18.08
N TRP A 223 -16.67 -48.26 18.67
CA TRP A 223 -15.36 -48.87 18.35
C TRP A 223 -14.54 -48.05 17.35
N SER A 224 -13.55 -47.27 17.82
CA SER A 224 -12.22 -47.71 18.29
C SER A 224 -11.34 -48.11 17.11
N GLU A 225 -10.41 -47.24 16.75
CA GLU A 225 -9.00 -47.62 16.55
C GLU A 225 -8.17 -46.33 16.43
N GLU A 226 -7.51 -46.01 17.55
CA GLU A 226 -6.37 -45.10 17.61
C GLU A 226 -5.20 -45.72 16.83
N PRO A 227 -4.54 -45.01 15.90
CA PRO A 227 -3.22 -45.42 15.45
C PRO A 227 -2.19 -45.09 16.56
N VAL A 228 -1.74 -46.17 17.18
CA VAL A 228 -0.60 -46.34 18.08
C VAL A 228 0.58 -45.44 17.71
N LEU A 229 1.03 -44.65 18.71
CA LEU A 229 2.36 -44.07 18.78
C LEU A 229 3.42 -45.15 18.47
N SER A 230 4.14 -44.99 17.36
CA SER A 230 5.42 -45.66 17.18
C SER A 230 6.52 -44.75 17.67
N ASP A 231 6.89 -44.92 18.94
CA ASP A 231 8.21 -44.56 19.45
C ASP A 231 9.27 -45.28 18.59
N LYS A 232 10.03 -44.49 17.84
CA LYS A 232 11.31 -44.95 17.31
C LYS A 232 12.39 -43.96 17.68
N GLU A 233 12.78 -44.12 18.93
CA GLU A 233 14.09 -43.82 19.49
C GLU A 233 15.18 -44.18 18.47
N ALA A 234 15.89 -43.17 17.99
CA ALA A 234 17.14 -43.32 17.27
C ALA A 234 18.11 -42.31 17.91
N GLU A 235 18.77 -42.76 18.98
CA GLU A 235 19.96 -42.09 19.51
C GLU A 235 21.07 -42.08 18.44
N PRO A 236 21.60 -40.93 18.04
CA PRO A 236 22.94 -40.89 17.48
C PRO A 236 23.95 -40.98 18.63
N ALA A 237 24.73 -42.07 18.63
CA ALA A 237 25.92 -42.23 19.44
C ALA A 237 26.81 -40.98 19.34
N TYR A 238 26.90 -40.25 20.44
CA TYR A 238 27.86 -39.16 20.61
C TYR A 238 29.24 -39.82 20.76
N VAL A 239 30.08 -39.67 19.74
CA VAL A 239 31.49 -40.05 19.82
C VAL A 239 32.19 -38.95 20.62
N ASP A 240 32.57 -39.28 21.85
CA ASP A 240 33.56 -38.53 22.62
C ASP A 240 34.86 -38.51 21.83
N GLN A 241 35.14 -37.37 21.19
CA GLN A 241 36.44 -37.07 20.64
C GLN A 241 37.15 -36.19 21.68
N GLU A 242 37.96 -36.82 22.52
CA GLU A 242 38.94 -36.15 23.38
C GLU A 242 39.88 -35.32 22.49
N VAL A 243 39.57 -34.03 22.36
CA VAL A 243 40.52 -33.03 21.85
C VAL A 243 41.37 -32.58 23.03
N GLU A 244 42.57 -33.13 23.03
CA GLU A 244 43.74 -32.75 23.81
C GLU A 244 43.85 -31.23 23.94
N ALA A 245 43.86 -30.75 25.19
CA ALA A 245 44.03 -29.36 25.55
C ALA A 245 45.45 -28.88 25.21
N GLY A 246 45.65 -28.44 23.97
CA GLY A 246 46.78 -27.61 23.59
C GLY A 246 46.54 -26.17 24.02
N GLU A 247 47.29 -25.70 25.01
CA GLU A 247 47.38 -24.27 25.39
C GLU A 247 47.60 -23.39 24.14
N PRO A 248 46.69 -22.45 23.83
CA PRO A 248 47.02 -21.37 22.91
C PRO A 248 47.81 -20.30 23.65
N ALA A 249 49.07 -20.16 23.26
CA ALA A 249 49.92 -19.03 23.63
C ALA A 249 49.18 -17.70 23.42
N LEU A 250 49.16 -16.88 24.47
CA LEU A 250 48.67 -15.51 24.47
C LEU A 250 49.38 -14.71 23.37
N THR A 251 48.67 -14.44 22.28
CA THR A 251 49.04 -13.41 21.31
C THR A 251 48.48 -12.06 21.78
N PRO A 252 49.26 -10.97 21.70
CA PRO A 252 48.83 -9.67 22.19
C PRO A 252 47.65 -9.12 21.37
N LEU A 253 46.70 -8.50 22.09
CA LEU A 253 45.57 -7.74 21.54
C LEU A 253 46.02 -6.88 20.35
N SER A 254 45.50 -7.22 19.17
CA SER A 254 45.54 -6.33 18.01
C SER A 254 44.57 -5.17 18.23
N GLU A 255 45.04 -3.99 17.87
CA GLU A 255 44.39 -2.68 18.01
C GLU A 255 42.95 -2.65 17.43
N PRO A 256 42.07 -1.80 17.97
CA PRO A 256 40.71 -1.66 17.48
C PRO A 256 40.71 -1.20 16.01
N ALA A 257 39.93 -1.90 15.21
CA ALA A 257 39.72 -1.64 13.80
C ALA A 257 39.39 -0.16 13.53
N VAL A 258 40.29 0.50 12.81
CA VAL A 258 40.06 1.81 12.21
C VAL A 258 38.90 1.69 11.23
N VAL A 259 37.77 2.30 11.56
CA VAL A 259 36.65 2.54 10.67
C VAL A 259 37.16 3.37 9.48
N ARG A 260 37.45 2.70 8.36
CA ARG A 260 37.79 3.38 7.11
C ARG A 260 36.50 3.96 6.52
N LYS A 261 36.41 5.29 6.54
CA LYS A 261 35.37 6.05 5.83
C LYS A 261 35.38 5.69 4.33
N PRO A 262 34.20 5.69 3.66
CA PRO A 262 34.12 5.42 2.23
C PRO A 262 34.93 6.47 1.42
N PRO A 263 35.48 6.08 0.25
CA PRO A 263 36.47 6.87 -0.50
C PRO A 263 35.99 8.23 -1.04
N TRP A 264 34.71 8.56 -0.94
CA TRP A 264 34.16 9.88 -1.27
C TRP A 264 34.17 10.88 -0.09
N ALA A 265 34.51 10.43 1.12
CA ALA A 265 34.51 11.27 2.33
C ALA A 265 35.82 12.05 2.57
N ASN A 266 36.76 12.04 1.61
CA ASN A 266 38.07 12.70 1.69
C ASN A 266 38.33 13.69 0.56
N GLU A 267 37.31 14.08 -0.22
CA GLU A 267 37.48 15.27 -1.07
C GLU A 267 37.57 16.50 -0.15
N PRO A 268 38.66 17.29 -0.22
CA PRO A 268 38.70 18.56 0.47
C PRO A 268 37.55 19.43 -0.06
N PRO A 269 36.83 20.16 0.80
CA PRO A 269 35.76 21.04 0.34
C PRO A 269 36.35 21.99 -0.69
N SER A 270 35.75 21.98 -1.89
CA SER A 270 36.06 22.94 -2.94
C SER A 270 35.97 24.33 -2.33
N ALA A 271 36.95 25.19 -2.60
CA ALA A 271 37.11 26.53 -2.02
C ALA A 271 35.96 27.52 -2.33
N ARG A 272 34.80 27.02 -2.79
CA ARG A 272 33.56 27.77 -3.02
C ARG A 272 32.52 27.62 -1.90
N ASP A 273 32.71 26.69 -0.95
CA ASP A 273 31.79 26.50 0.19
C ASP A 273 32.38 26.99 1.52
N VAL A 274 33.02 28.17 1.51
CA VAL A 274 33.33 28.89 2.76
C VAL A 274 32.04 29.55 3.24
N ILE A 275 31.34 28.87 4.15
CA ILE A 275 30.30 29.47 4.97
C ILE A 275 30.94 30.66 5.71
N PRO A 276 30.45 31.90 5.54
CA PRO A 276 30.98 33.04 6.30
C PRO A 276 30.78 32.78 7.80
N PRO A 277 31.73 33.21 8.67
CA PRO A 277 31.60 33.05 10.10
C PRO A 277 30.29 33.72 10.58
N PRO A 278 29.67 33.20 11.66
CA PRO A 278 28.46 33.78 12.21
C PRO A 278 28.72 35.25 12.53
N VAL A 279 27.97 36.12 11.88
CA VAL A 279 27.96 37.57 12.15
C VAL A 279 27.62 37.72 13.63
N GLN A 280 28.59 38.18 14.43
CA GLN A 280 28.34 38.56 15.81
C GLN A 280 27.29 39.66 15.80
N SER A 281 26.09 39.33 16.31
CA SER A 281 24.98 40.25 16.46
C SER A 281 25.44 41.44 17.30
N ARG A 282 25.65 42.59 16.64
CA ARG A 282 25.80 43.87 17.33
C ARG A 282 24.56 44.08 18.21
N PRO A 283 24.72 44.61 19.44
CA PRO A 283 23.58 44.97 20.27
C PRO A 283 22.71 45.96 19.50
N VAL A 284 21.45 45.57 19.31
CA VAL A 284 20.42 46.40 18.67
C VAL A 284 20.24 47.62 19.57
N SER A 285 20.76 48.76 19.13
CA SER A 285 20.46 50.06 19.71
C SER A 285 18.95 50.24 19.66
N ALA A 286 18.33 50.43 20.83
CA ALA A 286 16.90 50.58 20.98
C ALA A 286 16.36 51.63 19.99
N ALA A 287 15.42 51.20 19.14
CA ALA A 287 14.70 52.10 18.25
C ALA A 287 13.95 53.16 19.09
N PRO A 288 14.00 54.44 18.72
CA PRO A 288 13.23 55.48 19.40
C PRO A 288 11.73 55.18 19.28
N PRO A 289 10.93 55.52 20.31
CA PRO A 289 9.50 55.24 20.31
C PRO A 289 8.80 55.95 19.15
N PRO A 290 7.75 55.35 18.56
CA PRO A 290 7.02 55.94 17.45
C PRO A 290 6.33 57.23 17.88
N ALA A 291 6.42 58.25 17.03
CA ALA A 291 5.75 59.53 17.21
C ALA A 291 4.22 59.36 17.32
N PRO A 292 3.54 60.19 18.15
CA PRO A 292 2.10 60.12 18.33
C PRO A 292 1.36 60.44 17.02
N LYS A 293 0.44 59.55 16.61
CA LYS A 293 -0.41 59.74 15.44
C LYS A 293 -1.33 60.96 15.63
N PRO A 294 -1.51 61.81 14.61
CA PRO A 294 -2.49 62.89 14.67
C PRO A 294 -3.92 62.33 14.74
N ALA A 295 -4.72 62.94 15.60
CA ALA A 295 -6.11 62.61 15.85
C ALA A 295 -6.93 62.65 14.55
N ALA A 296 -7.59 61.54 14.22
CA ALA A 296 -8.55 61.47 13.14
C ALA A 296 -9.84 62.22 13.53
N THR A 297 -10.03 63.38 12.93
CA THR A 297 -11.29 64.13 12.94
C THR A 297 -12.38 63.28 12.31
N ARG A 298 -13.40 62.91 13.09
CA ARG A 298 -14.63 62.26 12.61
C ARG A 298 -15.45 63.27 11.80
N PRO A 299 -15.88 62.96 10.55
CA PRO A 299 -17.00 63.66 9.93
C PRO A 299 -18.31 63.09 10.49
N GLY A 300 -19.19 63.99 10.92
CA GLY A 300 -20.53 63.68 11.42
C GLY A 300 -21.38 62.99 10.36
N TRP A 301 -22.09 61.94 10.78
CA TRP A 301 -23.18 61.33 10.03
C TRP A 301 -24.49 61.85 10.64
N ASP A 302 -25.01 62.91 10.04
CA ASP A 302 -26.40 63.31 10.21
C ASP A 302 -27.30 62.41 9.36
N GLY A 303 -28.39 61.97 9.97
CA GLY A 303 -29.30 60.98 9.43
C GLY A 303 -30.17 61.48 8.28
N ALA A 304 -30.63 60.51 7.47
CA ALA A 304 -31.91 60.57 6.77
C ALA A 304 -32.29 59.15 6.28
N MET A 305 -33.20 58.49 6.99
CA MET A 305 -34.22 57.63 6.36
C MET A 305 -35.27 58.59 5.76
N PRO A 306 -35.94 58.30 4.61
CA PRO A 306 -36.87 57.16 4.52
C PRO A 306 -37.05 56.54 3.11
N GLY A 307 -37.81 55.44 3.02
CA GLY A 307 -38.63 55.18 1.81
C GLY A 307 -38.60 53.78 1.21
N VAL A 308 -39.40 52.88 1.78
CA VAL A 308 -40.38 51.98 1.13
C VAL A 308 -40.21 51.72 -0.39
N MET A 309 -40.07 50.45 -0.79
CA MET A 309 -40.91 49.83 -1.83
C MET A 309 -40.73 48.31 -1.86
N ALA A 310 -41.86 47.63 -1.95
CA ALA A 310 -42.06 46.19 -1.90
C ALA A 310 -41.62 45.46 -3.18
N GLY A 311 -41.24 44.17 -3.07
CA GLY A 311 -40.95 43.34 -4.24
C GLY A 311 -40.72 41.86 -3.96
N ARG A 312 -41.83 41.09 -3.90
CA ARG A 312 -42.02 39.63 -4.07
C ARG A 312 -40.88 38.92 -4.86
N ARG A 313 -40.38 37.71 -4.56
CA ARG A 313 -41.03 36.38 -4.43
C ARG A 313 -40.01 35.34 -3.89
N PRO A 314 -40.45 34.31 -3.15
CA PRO A 314 -39.69 33.08 -2.95
C PRO A 314 -40.34 31.91 -3.70
N THR A 315 -39.57 31.09 -4.43
CA THR A 315 -39.88 29.66 -4.71
C THR A 315 -38.75 29.02 -5.53
N ARG A 316 -38.10 27.99 -5.00
CA ARG A 316 -38.31 26.57 -5.40
C ARG A 316 -37.26 25.68 -4.71
N ARG A 317 -37.74 24.85 -3.77
CA ARG A 317 -37.10 23.60 -3.35
C ARG A 317 -37.08 22.61 -4.53
N PRO A 318 -36.01 21.81 -4.72
CA PRO A 318 -36.11 20.53 -5.41
C PRO A 318 -36.59 19.43 -4.45
N PRO A 319 -37.31 18.41 -4.95
CA PRO A 319 -37.96 17.39 -4.11
C PRO A 319 -37.01 16.26 -3.67
N GLU A 320 -37.23 15.80 -2.46
CA GLU A 320 -36.74 14.55 -1.87
C GLU A 320 -37.24 13.36 -2.71
N GLY A 321 -36.30 12.58 -3.24
CA GLY A 321 -36.55 11.28 -3.85
C GLY A 321 -36.49 10.18 -2.80
N SER A 322 -37.62 9.88 -2.18
CA SER A 322 -37.83 8.71 -1.33
C SER A 322 -37.94 7.44 -2.20
N GLY A 323 -36.83 6.72 -2.36
CA GLY A 323 -36.80 5.40 -2.97
C GLY A 323 -36.75 4.31 -1.90
N THR A 324 -37.91 3.83 -1.46
CA THR A 324 -38.06 2.58 -0.70
C THR A 324 -38.15 1.41 -1.67
N PRO A 325 -37.25 0.41 -1.62
CA PRO A 325 -37.56 -0.91 -2.15
C PRO A 325 -38.32 -1.72 -1.08
N LYS A 326 -39.60 -1.94 -1.35
CA LYS A 326 -40.40 -3.00 -0.73
C LYS A 326 -39.81 -4.36 -1.09
N GLY A 327 -39.65 -5.19 -0.06
CA GLY A 327 -39.98 -6.61 0.00
C GLY A 327 -39.65 -7.51 -1.20
N HIS A 328 -38.72 -8.43 -0.97
CA HIS A 328 -38.96 -9.82 -1.33
C HIS A 328 -38.55 -10.72 -0.17
N GLU A 329 -39.54 -10.98 0.67
CA GLU A 329 -39.65 -12.17 1.51
C GLU A 329 -39.92 -13.35 0.56
N GLN A 330 -38.99 -14.29 0.44
CA GLN A 330 -39.30 -15.65 0.02
C GLN A 330 -38.56 -16.62 0.95
N ALA A 331 -39.29 -17.02 1.99
CA ALA A 331 -39.10 -18.29 2.64
C ALA A 331 -39.71 -19.40 1.76
N SER A 332 -38.87 -20.37 1.37
CA SER A 332 -39.25 -21.75 1.07
C SER A 332 -37.95 -22.55 1.19
N GLY A 333 -37.75 -23.51 2.08
CA GLY A 333 -38.71 -24.34 2.80
C GLY A 333 -39.09 -25.55 1.95
N ARG A 334 -38.43 -26.69 2.23
CA ARG A 334 -38.71 -28.09 1.81
C ARG A 334 -38.40 -28.38 0.32
N ARG A 335 -37.67 -29.44 -0.04
CA ARG A 335 -37.56 -30.79 0.55
C ARG A 335 -36.12 -31.26 0.60
#